data_AF-A0A919SX16-F1
#
_entry.id   AF-A0A919SX16-F1
#
_cell.length_a   1.000
_cell.length_b   1.000
_cell.length_c   1.000
_cell.angle_alpha   90.00
_cell.angle_beta   90.00
_cell.angle_gamma   90.00
#
_symmetry.space_group_name_H-M   'P 1'
#
loop_
_entity.id
_entity.type
_entity.pdbx_description
1 polymer ?
#
loop_
_entity_poly.entity_id
_entity_poly.type
_entity_poly.pdbx_seq_one_letter_code
_entity_poly.pdbx_strand_id
1 'polypeptide(L)'
;MPDVNGERLSDAEALLGAAGFMSVRAVDATGKNRTILEKNNWVVEQQEPSAGAGVADGMTVTLGVRKPTDDQDDVAVEKGVVPDVVCHDLQEAQDALRGAGFFVVVAKDGLGQGRYPLVDRNWIVLGQSAKAGSSPEKKATIQLTVVKFGEPTGDSRCKS
;
A
#
# COMPACT_ATOMS: atom_id res chain seq x y z
N MET A 1 19.66 -7.64 18.29
CA MET A 1 18.85 -7.07 17.20
C MET A 1 17.39 -7.47 17.39
N PRO A 2 16.42 -6.53 17.56
CA PRO A 2 14.98 -6.83 17.54
C PRO A 2 14.54 -7.42 16.20
N ASP A 3 13.49 -8.25 16.23
CA ASP A 3 12.79 -8.68 15.01
C ASP A 3 11.74 -7.64 14.64
N VAL A 4 11.85 -7.09 13.43
CA VAL A 4 10.93 -6.11 12.86
C VAL A 4 10.38 -6.57 11.50
N ASN A 5 10.59 -7.83 11.12
CA ASN A 5 10.00 -8.35 9.87
C ASN A 5 8.47 -8.40 10.00
N GLY A 6 7.78 -7.97 8.95
CA GLY A 6 6.33 -7.83 8.93
C GLY A 6 5.80 -6.56 9.59
N GLU A 7 6.64 -5.79 10.29
CA GLU A 7 6.26 -4.50 10.86
C GLU A 7 6.15 -3.44 9.77
N ARG A 8 5.29 -2.45 10.02
CA ARG A 8 5.29 -1.22 9.22
C ARG A 8 6.62 -0.49 9.41
N LEU A 9 7.15 0.14 8.36
CA LEU A 9 8.47 0.79 8.45
C LEU A 9 8.53 1.87 9.54
N SER A 10 7.45 2.63 9.73
CA SER A 10 7.33 3.60 10.82
C SER A 10 7.44 2.95 12.20
N ASP A 11 6.75 1.82 12.41
CA ASP A 11 6.75 1.08 13.67
C ASP A 11 8.09 0.36 13.89
N ALA A 12 8.68 -0.22 12.84
CA ALA A 12 10.00 -0.84 12.85
C ALA A 12 11.10 0.14 13.25
N GLU A 13 11.13 1.34 12.66
CA GLU A 13 12.09 2.38 13.04
C GLU A 13 11.91 2.84 14.49
N ALA A 14 10.66 2.93 14.97
CA ALA A 14 10.38 3.26 16.37
C ALA A 14 10.87 2.18 17.34
N LEU A 15 10.63 0.90 17.02
CA LEU A 15 11.12 -0.25 17.80
C LEU A 15 12.65 -0.31 17.84
N LEU A 16 13.30 -0.12 16.69
CA LEU A 16 14.76 -0.08 16.59
C LEU A 16 15.34 1.10 17.37
N GLY A 17 14.75 2.28 17.24
CA GLY A 17 15.14 3.46 18.01
C GLY A 17 15.01 3.24 19.52
N ALA A 18 13.89 2.68 19.98
CA ALA A 18 13.70 2.34 21.40
C ALA A 18 14.72 1.32 21.92
N ALA A 19 15.25 0.46 21.05
CA ALA A 19 16.29 -0.51 21.36
C ALA A 19 17.73 0.03 21.18
N GLY A 20 17.90 1.33 20.89
CA GLY A 20 19.21 1.98 20.79
C GLY A 20 19.81 2.05 19.37
N PHE A 21 19.11 1.56 18.35
CA PHE A 21 19.58 1.56 16.96
C PHE A 21 19.23 2.89 16.28
N MET A 22 20.17 3.83 16.28
CA MET A 22 19.96 5.20 15.78
C MET A 22 20.21 5.37 14.27
N SER A 23 20.81 4.37 13.61
CA SER A 23 21.13 4.41 12.19
C SER A 23 20.35 3.34 11.45
N VAL A 24 19.22 3.74 10.85
CA VAL A 24 18.36 2.86 10.06
C VAL A 24 18.28 3.37 8.63
N ARG A 25 18.43 2.47 7.66
CA ARG A 25 18.29 2.74 6.23
C ARG A 25 17.24 1.80 5.65
N ALA A 26 16.19 2.36 5.09
CA ALA A 26 15.21 1.58 4.33
C ALA A 26 15.53 1.58 2.82
N VAL A 27 15.32 0.45 2.15
CA VAL A 27 15.49 0.28 0.70
C VAL A 27 14.32 -0.51 0.12
N ASP A 28 13.91 -0.19 -1.10
CA ASP A 28 12.85 -0.93 -1.80
C ASP A 28 13.36 -2.32 -2.21
N ALA A 29 12.83 -3.36 -1.55
CA ALA A 29 13.22 -4.75 -1.75
C ALA A 29 12.69 -5.33 -3.07
N THR A 30 11.73 -4.67 -3.71
CA THR A 30 11.08 -5.16 -4.93
C THR A 30 11.93 -5.02 -6.20
N GLY A 31 13.10 -4.38 -6.10
CA GLY A 31 13.94 -4.05 -7.27
C GLY A 31 13.41 -2.88 -8.12
N LYS A 32 12.25 -2.32 -7.79
CA LYS A 32 11.67 -1.14 -8.47
C LYS A 32 12.41 0.17 -8.17
N ASN A 33 13.38 0.16 -7.25
CA ASN A 33 14.19 1.33 -6.85
C ASN A 33 13.36 2.57 -6.49
N ARG A 34 12.21 2.37 -5.84
CA ARG A 34 11.34 3.48 -5.43
C ARG A 34 11.93 4.23 -4.24
N THR A 35 11.77 5.55 -4.25
CA THR A 35 12.06 6.39 -3.08
C THR A 35 10.99 6.17 -2.00
N ILE A 36 11.43 5.92 -0.78
CA ILE A 36 10.58 5.72 0.38
C ILE A 36 10.27 7.09 1.00
N LEU A 37 9.09 7.62 0.70
CA LEU A 37 8.66 8.95 1.17
C LEU A 37 7.70 8.86 2.37
N GLU A 38 6.59 8.14 2.21
CA GLU A 38 5.60 7.91 3.25
C GLU A 38 5.83 6.54 3.88
N LYS A 39 6.41 6.50 5.08
CA LYS A 39 6.87 5.26 5.73
C LYS A 39 5.73 4.30 6.04
N ASN A 40 4.53 4.80 6.31
CA ASN A 40 3.35 3.96 6.59
C ASN A 40 2.89 3.13 5.39
N ASN A 41 3.32 3.48 4.17
CA ASN A 41 3.02 2.70 2.98
C ASN A 41 3.84 1.41 2.86
N TRP A 42 4.84 1.22 3.73
CA TRP A 42 5.86 0.19 3.57
C TRP A 42 5.87 -0.76 4.75
N VAL A 43 6.04 -2.05 4.44
CA VAL A 43 6.21 -3.13 5.40
C VAL A 43 7.62 -3.71 5.22
N VAL A 44 8.27 -4.00 6.34
CA VAL A 44 9.58 -4.64 6.37
C VAL A 44 9.43 -6.09 5.92
N GLU A 45 10.12 -6.46 4.85
CA GLU A 45 10.19 -7.84 4.36
C GLU A 45 11.48 -8.53 4.81
N GLN A 46 12.55 -7.76 4.94
CA GLN A 46 13.85 -8.24 5.37
C GLN A 46 14.56 -7.18 6.21
N GLN A 47 15.32 -7.63 7.20
CA GLN A 47 16.25 -6.79 7.95
C GLN A 47 17.67 -7.36 7.91
N GLU A 48 18.64 -6.45 7.96
CA GLU A 48 20.05 -6.75 8.15
C GLU A 48 20.63 -5.79 9.19
N PRO A 49 21.27 -6.26 10.26
CA PRO A 49 21.41 -7.66 10.70
C PRO A 49 20.10 -8.40 10.94
N SER A 50 20.17 -9.73 10.83
CA SER A 50 19.06 -10.60 11.17
C SER A 50 18.65 -10.48 12.64
N ALA A 51 17.39 -10.79 12.93
CA ALA A 51 16.85 -10.81 14.28
C ALA A 51 17.71 -11.69 15.21
N GLY A 52 17.90 -11.25 16.45
CA GLY A 52 18.72 -11.94 17.45
C GLY A 52 20.24 -11.79 17.26
N ALA A 53 20.72 -11.21 16.15
CA ALA A 53 22.14 -10.96 15.97
C ALA A 53 22.72 -10.05 17.06
N GLY A 54 23.93 -10.38 17.52
CA GLY A 54 24.79 -9.48 18.28
C GLY A 54 25.35 -8.42 17.34
N VAL A 55 25.19 -7.15 17.69
CA VAL A 55 25.52 -6.00 16.84
C VAL A 55 26.51 -5.10 17.55
N ALA A 56 27.46 -4.54 16.80
CA ALA A 56 28.37 -3.54 17.31
C ALA A 56 27.67 -2.18 17.43
N ASP A 57 28.12 -1.36 18.38
CA ASP A 57 27.63 0.01 18.55
C ASP A 57 27.83 0.82 17.26
N GLY A 58 26.81 1.61 16.90
CA GLY A 58 26.86 2.48 15.71
C GLY A 58 26.71 1.75 14.36
N MET A 59 26.42 0.44 14.36
CA MET A 59 26.08 -0.27 13.13
C MET A 59 24.82 0.31 12.48
N THR A 60 24.82 0.43 11.16
CA THR A 60 23.62 0.77 10.39
C THR A 60 22.77 -0.47 10.15
N VAL A 61 21.49 -0.40 10.52
CA VAL A 61 20.46 -1.39 10.20
C VAL A 61 19.89 -1.09 8.82
N THR A 62 19.89 -2.07 7.92
CA THR A 62 19.25 -1.96 6.62
C THR A 62 17.94 -2.73 6.62
N LEU A 63 16.85 -2.08 6.24
CA LEU A 63 15.53 -2.66 6.10
C LEU A 63 15.15 -2.74 4.62
N GLY A 64 14.98 -3.95 4.11
CA GLY A 64 14.31 -4.20 2.84
C GLY A 64 12.81 -4.08 3.03
N VAL A 65 12.18 -3.15 2.33
CA VAL A 65 10.74 -2.86 2.48
C VAL A 65 10.00 -2.98 1.15
N ARG A 66 8.71 -3.25 1.25
CA ARG A 66 7.78 -3.29 0.12
C ARG A 66 6.43 -2.72 0.51
N LYS A 67 5.61 -2.35 -0.48
CA LYS A 67 4.21 -2.00 -0.22
C LYS A 67 3.35 -3.26 -0.10
N PRO A 68 2.28 -3.25 0.71
CA PRO A 68 1.35 -4.38 0.82
C PRO A 68 0.74 -4.84 -0.51
N THR A 69 0.61 -3.93 -1.48
CA THR A 69 0.03 -4.19 -2.80
C THR A 69 1.03 -4.73 -3.82
N ASP A 70 2.32 -4.81 -3.50
CA ASP A 70 3.31 -5.32 -4.46
C ASP A 70 3.19 -6.83 -4.73
N ASP A 71 2.41 -7.56 -3.94
CA ASP A 71 2.06 -8.98 -4.16
C ASP A 71 0.86 -9.17 -5.10
N GLN A 72 0.16 -8.09 -5.48
CA GLN A 72 -1.01 -8.20 -6.36
C GLN A 72 -0.57 -8.42 -7.80
N ASP A 73 -1.30 -9.27 -8.52
CA ASP A 73 -1.17 -9.42 -9.97
C ASP A 73 -1.62 -8.13 -10.67
N ASP A 74 -1.09 -7.87 -11.87
CA ASP A 74 -1.50 -6.71 -12.66
C ASP A 74 -3.02 -6.71 -12.91
N VAL A 75 -3.64 -5.54 -12.80
CA VAL A 75 -5.08 -5.40 -13.05
C VAL A 75 -5.40 -5.71 -14.52
N ALA A 76 -6.26 -6.71 -14.75
CA ALA A 76 -6.73 -7.04 -16.09
C ALA A 76 -7.73 -5.98 -16.59
N VAL A 77 -7.40 -5.31 -17.71
CA VAL A 77 -8.21 -4.22 -18.28
C VAL A 77 -8.82 -4.62 -19.62
N GLU A 78 -10.15 -4.58 -19.69
CA GLU A 78 -10.92 -4.73 -20.93
C GLU A 78 -11.83 -3.52 -21.14
N LYS A 79 -11.94 -3.04 -22.39
CA LYS A 79 -12.75 -1.86 -22.70
C LYS A 79 -14.24 -2.12 -22.44
N GLY A 80 -14.86 -1.27 -21.63
CA GLY A 80 -16.28 -1.34 -21.29
C GLY A 80 -16.62 -2.36 -20.19
N VAL A 81 -15.61 -2.99 -19.60
CA VAL A 81 -15.77 -3.94 -18.49
C VAL A 81 -15.08 -3.38 -17.27
N VAL A 82 -15.76 -3.34 -16.14
CA VAL A 82 -15.21 -2.83 -14.88
C VAL A 82 -14.12 -3.79 -14.39
N PRO A 83 -12.84 -3.38 -14.32
CA PRO A 83 -11.78 -4.20 -13.76
C PRO A 83 -12.01 -4.48 -12.26
N ASP A 84 -11.40 -5.54 -11.75
CA ASP A 84 -11.28 -5.75 -10.31
C ASP A 84 -10.09 -4.93 -9.81
N VAL A 85 -10.37 -3.94 -8.97
CA VAL A 85 -9.36 -3.02 -8.45
C VAL A 85 -9.27 -3.07 -6.92
N VAL A 86 -9.95 -4.03 -6.29
CA VAL A 86 -9.88 -4.22 -4.84
C VAL A 86 -8.48 -4.71 -4.46
N CYS A 87 -7.97 -4.22 -3.33
CA CYS A 87 -6.61 -4.44 -2.83
C CYS A 87 -5.47 -3.83 -3.66
N HIS A 88 -5.77 -2.99 -4.65
CA HIS A 88 -4.78 -2.17 -5.35
C HIS A 88 -4.66 -0.78 -4.72
N ASP A 89 -3.55 -0.09 -5.03
CA ASP A 89 -3.43 1.32 -4.67
C ASP A 89 -4.38 2.19 -5.53
N LEU A 90 -4.83 3.32 -4.99
CA LEU A 90 -5.87 4.12 -5.66
C LEU A 90 -5.42 4.66 -7.03
N GLN A 91 -4.13 4.91 -7.25
CA GLN A 91 -3.65 5.38 -8.55
C GLN A 91 -3.80 4.27 -9.60
N GLU A 92 -3.32 3.07 -9.29
CA GLU A 92 -3.44 1.90 -10.16
C GLU A 92 -4.91 1.58 -10.46
N ALA A 93 -5.77 1.60 -9.44
CA ALA A 93 -7.20 1.37 -9.58
C ALA A 93 -7.87 2.37 -10.53
N GLN A 94 -7.56 3.66 -10.38
CA GLN A 94 -8.12 4.69 -11.26
C GLN A 94 -7.58 4.56 -12.69
N ASP A 95 -6.29 4.22 -12.85
CA ASP A 95 -5.69 4.05 -14.18
C ASP A 95 -6.29 2.86 -14.93
N ALA A 96 -6.54 1.75 -14.24
CA ALA A 96 -7.24 0.59 -14.79
C ALA A 96 -8.68 0.94 -15.22
N LEU A 97 -9.44 1.64 -14.37
CA LEU A 97 -10.81 2.08 -14.68
C LEU A 97 -10.85 3.03 -15.89
N ARG A 98 -9.92 3.99 -15.96
CA ARG A 98 -9.79 4.88 -17.11
C ARG A 98 -9.40 4.13 -18.38
N GLY A 99 -8.49 3.16 -18.27
CA GLY A 99 -8.10 2.28 -19.38
C GLY A 99 -9.28 1.46 -19.93
N ALA A 100 -10.19 1.03 -19.06
CA ALA A 100 -11.45 0.39 -19.42
C ALA A 100 -12.50 1.36 -19.99
N GLY A 101 -12.29 2.67 -19.89
CA GLY A 101 -13.17 3.71 -20.42
C GLY A 101 -14.16 4.31 -19.42
N PHE A 102 -13.93 4.12 -18.11
CA PHE A 102 -14.69 4.74 -17.04
C PHE A 102 -13.92 5.94 -16.48
N PHE A 103 -14.46 7.15 -16.66
CA PHE A 103 -13.76 8.40 -16.33
C PHE A 103 -14.30 9.09 -15.08
N VAL A 104 -15.53 8.78 -14.67
CA VAL A 104 -16.15 9.38 -13.48
C VAL A 104 -15.86 8.48 -12.29
N VAL A 105 -14.63 8.52 -11.79
CA VAL A 105 -14.17 7.74 -10.63
C VAL A 105 -14.04 8.67 -9.43
N VAL A 106 -14.69 8.31 -8.32
CA VAL A 106 -14.64 9.09 -7.06
C VAL A 106 -14.14 8.20 -5.94
N ALA A 107 -13.31 8.74 -5.05
CA ALA A 107 -12.84 8.03 -3.87
C ALA A 107 -13.63 8.47 -2.63
N LYS A 108 -13.97 7.52 -1.78
CA LYS A 108 -14.63 7.74 -0.48
C LYS A 108 -13.79 7.10 0.61
N ASP A 109 -13.50 7.88 1.66
CA ASP A 109 -12.84 7.37 2.86
C ASP A 109 -13.70 6.31 3.56
N GLY A 110 -13.20 5.09 3.62
CA GLY A 110 -13.85 3.92 4.21
C GLY A 110 -14.01 4.02 5.72
N LEU A 111 -13.19 4.83 6.39
CA LEU A 111 -13.33 5.10 7.83
C LEU A 111 -14.33 6.21 8.15
N GLY A 112 -14.93 6.84 7.12
CA GLY A 112 -15.93 7.90 7.31
C GLY A 112 -15.36 9.22 7.86
N GLN A 113 -14.04 9.41 7.84
CA GLN A 113 -13.38 10.62 8.37
C GLN A 113 -13.47 11.82 7.41
N GLY A 114 -14.07 11.65 6.23
CA GLY A 114 -14.28 12.73 5.27
C GLY A 114 -13.00 13.24 4.60
N ARG A 115 -11.92 12.44 4.60
CA ARG A 115 -10.64 12.79 3.98
C ARG A 115 -10.68 12.58 2.47
N TYR A 116 -9.95 13.43 1.76
CA TYR A 116 -9.76 13.29 0.32
C TYR A 116 -8.36 12.76 0.03
N PRO A 117 -8.22 11.75 -0.86
CA PRO A 117 -6.91 11.31 -1.33
C PRO A 117 -6.20 12.42 -2.09
N LEU A 118 -5.15 12.99 -1.48
CA LEU A 118 -4.27 13.96 -2.13
C LEU A 118 -3.09 13.29 -2.85
N VAL A 119 -2.68 12.13 -2.34
CA VAL A 119 -1.62 11.28 -2.91
C VAL A 119 -2.21 9.89 -3.03
N ASP A 120 -2.73 9.56 -4.20
CA ASP A 120 -3.51 8.33 -4.42
C ASP A 120 -2.74 7.06 -4.03
N ARG A 121 -1.42 7.04 -4.27
CA ARG A 121 -0.54 5.93 -3.89
C ARG A 121 -0.33 5.73 -2.38
N ASN A 122 -0.93 6.57 -1.53
CA ASN A 122 -0.97 6.39 -0.08
C ASN A 122 -2.26 5.68 0.37
N TRP A 123 -3.16 5.34 -0.56
CA TRP A 123 -4.46 4.76 -0.28
C TRP A 123 -4.62 3.43 -0.97
N ILE A 124 -5.28 2.50 -0.29
CA ILE A 124 -5.65 1.18 -0.78
C ILE A 124 -7.17 1.11 -1.00
N VAL A 125 -7.59 0.47 -2.08
CA VAL A 125 -8.99 0.23 -2.40
C VAL A 125 -9.52 -0.99 -1.64
N LEU A 126 -10.55 -0.78 -0.82
CA LEU A 126 -11.23 -1.85 -0.08
C LEU A 126 -12.50 -2.35 -0.77
N GLY A 127 -13.03 -1.56 -1.71
CA GLY A 127 -14.24 -1.93 -2.43
C GLY A 127 -14.57 -0.95 -3.55
N GLN A 128 -15.37 -1.41 -4.50
CA GLN A 128 -15.84 -0.66 -5.66
C GLN A 128 -17.36 -0.77 -5.77
N SER A 129 -18.04 0.33 -6.11
CA SER A 129 -19.50 0.35 -6.21
C SER A 129 -20.04 -0.42 -7.41
N ALA A 130 -19.27 -0.48 -8.49
CA ALA A 130 -19.58 -1.29 -9.67
C ALA A 130 -18.85 -2.63 -9.56
N LYS A 131 -19.60 -3.74 -9.65
CA LYS A 131 -19.02 -5.09 -9.55
C LYS A 131 -17.99 -5.32 -10.66
N ALA A 132 -16.86 -5.94 -10.34
CA ALA A 132 -15.90 -6.38 -11.33
C ALA A 132 -16.57 -7.28 -12.39
N GLY A 133 -16.18 -7.13 -13.65
CA GLY A 133 -16.78 -7.83 -14.80
C GLY A 133 -18.11 -7.25 -15.28
N SER A 134 -18.67 -6.24 -14.61
CA SER A 134 -19.89 -5.56 -15.08
C SER A 134 -19.60 -4.54 -16.19
N SER A 135 -20.63 -4.19 -16.97
CA SER A 135 -20.54 -3.20 -18.05
C SER A 135 -21.58 -2.10 -17.90
N PRO A 136 -21.45 -1.22 -16.88
CA PRO A 136 -22.32 -0.06 -16.76
C PRO A 136 -22.09 0.93 -17.90
N GLU A 137 -22.99 1.89 -18.06
CA GLU A 137 -22.78 2.98 -19.03
C GLU A 137 -21.48 3.74 -18.74
N LYS A 138 -20.79 4.22 -19.78
CA LYS A 138 -19.48 4.88 -19.64
C LYS A 138 -19.49 6.13 -18.76
N LYS A 139 -20.66 6.77 -18.60
CA LYS A 139 -20.86 7.95 -17.75
C LYS A 139 -21.24 7.59 -16.31
N ALA A 140 -21.39 6.31 -15.99
CA ALA A 140 -21.65 5.85 -14.64
C ALA A 140 -20.53 6.29 -13.71
N THR A 141 -20.91 6.79 -12.54
CA THR A 141 -19.96 7.11 -11.49
C THR A 141 -19.55 5.84 -10.77
N ILE A 142 -18.25 5.54 -10.74
CA ILE A 142 -17.69 4.43 -9.97
C ILE A 142 -17.08 5.01 -8.70
N GLN A 143 -17.63 4.63 -7.55
CA GLN A 143 -17.08 5.01 -6.26
C GLN A 143 -16.14 3.91 -5.75
N LEU A 144 -14.93 4.30 -5.39
CA LEU A 144 -13.95 3.46 -4.72
C LEU A 144 -13.94 3.79 -3.23
N THR A 145 -14.12 2.77 -2.39
CA THR A 145 -13.96 2.90 -0.95
C THR A 145 -12.50 2.66 -0.61
N VAL A 146 -11.85 3.63 0.04
CA VAL A 146 -10.40 3.61 0.27
C VAL A 146 -10.04 3.93 1.71
N VAL A 147 -8.91 3.41 2.18
CA VAL A 147 -8.26 3.81 3.43
C VAL A 147 -6.78 4.07 3.17
N LYS A 148 -6.10 4.77 4.07
CA LYS A 148 -4.64 4.91 3.95
C LYS A 148 -3.96 3.58 4.29
N PHE A 149 -2.79 3.34 3.70
CA PHE A 149 -1.90 2.30 4.23
C PHE A 149 -1.64 2.55 5.72
N GLY A 150 -1.57 1.48 6.52
CA GLY A 150 -1.60 1.62 7.97
C GLY A 150 -2.95 1.37 8.63
N GLU A 151 -4.05 1.53 7.90
CA GLU A 151 -5.38 1.61 8.51
C GLU A 151 -6.15 0.29 8.44
N PRO A 152 -7.14 0.08 9.33
CA PRO A 152 -7.97 -1.13 9.31
C PRO A 152 -8.70 -1.31 7.96
N THR A 153 -8.60 -2.51 7.40
CA THR A 153 -9.22 -2.85 6.11
C THR A 153 -10.59 -3.54 6.24
N GLY A 154 -11.02 -3.84 7.47
CA GLY A 154 -12.30 -4.49 7.74
C GLY A 154 -12.41 -5.86 7.05
N ASP A 155 -13.58 -6.15 6.46
CA ASP A 155 -13.86 -7.44 5.85
C ASP A 155 -13.25 -7.64 4.45
N SER A 156 -12.57 -6.63 3.88
CA SER A 156 -11.99 -6.72 2.53
C SER A 156 -10.83 -7.73 2.45
N ARG A 157 -10.20 -8.05 3.60
CA ARG A 157 -9.00 -8.89 3.72
C ARG A 157 -7.77 -8.37 2.95
N CYS A 158 -7.83 -7.15 2.44
CA CYS A 158 -6.67 -6.51 1.82
C CYS A 158 -5.58 -6.28 2.88
N LYS A 159 -4.33 -6.55 2.49
CA LYS A 159 -3.16 -6.21 3.31
C LYS A 159 -2.95 -4.69 3.24
N SER A 160 -2.73 -4.05 4.38
CA SER A 160 -2.52 -2.61 4.49
C SER A 160 -1.47 -2.26 5.53
#